data_AF-A0A7S1AFZ0-F1
#
_entry.id   AF-A0A7S1AFZ0-F1
#
_cell.length_a   1.000
_cell.length_b   1.000
_cell.length_c   1.000
_cell.angle_alpha   90.00
_cell.angle_beta   90.00
_cell.angle_gamma   90.00
#
_symmetry.space_group_name_H-M   'P 1'
#
loop_
_entity.id
_entity.type
_entity.pdbx_description
1 polymer ?
#
loop_
_entity_poly.entity_id
_entity_poly.type
_entity_poly.pdbx_seq_one_letter_code
_entity_poly.pdbx_strand_id
1 'polypeptide(L)'
;MSFSRSQGDARKRHVRFADSVLDGSLAEVHEYEVSECPQISPRTFDECCEELLERMDIPDLAVRNSALSHVQARVLHLATTWRGSHVVKRALEIARREEQEALVRGLHGHVLELALSSLGSQVLQWCLQLLPARSVHFIFAEIVASAPSVAQHDFGHGVICRIIENMPIAETVALADTLLGFPGGFSQLSKDVNGQVVVKSLLDYGPPAAQECIRHSLSTCNGPPVKPFALGEPRSLCDAKSSHSHIRRVASW
;
A
#
# COMPACT_ATOMS: atom_id res chain seq x y z
N MET A 1 2.04 -12.94 -58.18
CA MET A 1 1.79 -14.10 -57.30
C MET A 1 2.69 -15.21 -57.87
N SER A 2 3.77 -15.67 -57.24
CA SER A 2 4.04 -15.89 -55.82
C SER A 2 5.58 -15.91 -55.64
N PHE A 3 6.11 -15.10 -54.74
CA PHE A 3 7.52 -15.17 -54.33
C PHE A 3 7.66 -16.25 -53.25
N SER A 4 8.43 -17.30 -53.53
CA SER A 4 8.84 -18.29 -52.54
C SER A 4 9.91 -17.67 -51.63
N ARG A 5 9.58 -17.64 -50.33
CA ARG A 5 10.41 -17.06 -49.27
C ARG A 5 11.49 -18.07 -48.88
N SER A 6 12.74 -17.65 -48.97
CA SER A 6 13.88 -18.32 -48.37
C SER A 6 13.79 -18.25 -46.84
N GLN A 7 13.99 -19.39 -46.19
CA GLN A 7 14.21 -19.53 -44.75
C GLN A 7 15.15 -20.73 -44.63
N GLY A 8 16.33 -20.68 -44.04
CA GLY A 8 16.90 -19.77 -43.06
C GLY A 8 17.86 -20.65 -42.28
N ASP A 9 19.10 -20.66 -42.75
CA ASP A 9 20.26 -21.45 -42.33
C ASP A 9 20.34 -21.65 -40.80
N ALA A 10 20.17 -22.90 -40.34
CA ALA A 10 20.41 -23.29 -38.96
C ALA A 10 21.90 -23.15 -38.69
N ARG A 11 22.29 -22.12 -37.91
CA ARG A 11 23.68 -21.83 -37.53
C ARG A 11 24.32 -23.04 -36.83
N LYS A 12 24.91 -23.95 -37.61
CA LYS A 12 25.77 -25.03 -37.12
C LYS A 12 27.05 -24.41 -36.58
N ARG A 13 27.17 -24.33 -35.25
CA ARG A 13 28.42 -23.97 -34.60
C ARG A 13 29.35 -25.18 -34.62
N HIS A 14 30.28 -25.21 -35.57
CA HIS A 14 31.40 -26.14 -35.52
C HIS A 14 32.40 -25.66 -34.47
N VAL A 15 32.56 -26.43 -33.39
CA VAL A 15 33.64 -26.23 -32.44
C VAL A 15 34.75 -27.21 -32.82
N ARG A 16 35.89 -26.70 -33.29
CA ARG A 16 37.10 -27.51 -33.49
C ARG A 16 37.92 -27.45 -32.21
N PHE A 17 38.09 -28.58 -31.56
CA PHE A 17 39.11 -28.76 -30.53
C PHE A 17 40.35 -29.32 -31.22
N ALA A 18 41.48 -28.62 -31.11
CA ALA A 18 42.78 -29.14 -31.46
C ALA A 18 43.50 -29.46 -30.15
N ASP A 19 43.32 -30.69 -29.65
CA ASP A 19 44.17 -31.24 -28.60
C ASP A 19 45.08 -32.29 -29.21
N SER A 20 46.36 -31.94 -29.29
CA SER A 20 47.44 -32.85 -29.63
C SER A 20 47.80 -33.66 -28.39
N VAL A 21 47.11 -34.78 -28.17
CA VAL A 21 47.53 -35.81 -27.21
C VAL A 21 47.51 -37.18 -27.90
N LEU A 22 48.70 -37.77 -28.01
CA LEU A 22 48.90 -39.15 -28.44
C LEU A 22 48.33 -40.08 -27.35
N ASP A 23 47.40 -40.97 -27.74
CA ASP A 23 46.85 -42.09 -26.95
C ASP A 23 45.46 -41.92 -26.27
N GLY A 24 44.58 -41.07 -26.78
CA GLY A 24 43.17 -41.02 -26.36
C GLY A 24 42.22 -41.77 -27.31
N SER A 25 41.44 -42.74 -26.80
CA SER A 25 40.36 -43.38 -27.58
C SER A 25 39.23 -42.38 -27.84
N LEU A 26 38.81 -42.25 -29.10
CA LEU A 26 37.66 -41.43 -29.52
C LEU A 26 36.39 -41.93 -28.85
N ALA A 27 35.77 -41.12 -27.99
CA ALA A 27 34.44 -41.39 -27.46
C ALA A 27 33.38 -41.14 -28.55
N GLU A 28 32.46 -42.08 -28.73
CA GLU A 28 31.31 -41.89 -29.62
C GLU A 28 30.42 -40.76 -29.10
N VAL A 29 30.17 -39.76 -29.96
CA VAL A 29 29.25 -38.66 -29.68
C VAL A 29 27.84 -39.14 -30.01
N HIS A 30 27.06 -39.46 -28.98
CA HIS A 30 25.63 -39.66 -29.15
C HIS A 30 24.91 -38.31 -29.21
N GLU A 31 24.27 -38.04 -30.35
CA GLU A 31 23.39 -36.90 -30.53
C GLU A 31 22.06 -37.22 -29.83
N TYR A 32 21.81 -36.60 -28.69
CA TYR A 32 20.53 -36.69 -28.00
C TYR A 32 19.64 -35.54 -28.48
N GLU A 33 18.45 -35.87 -29.01
CA GLU A 33 17.39 -34.88 -29.16
C GLU A 33 16.98 -34.40 -27.76
N VAL A 34 17.26 -33.13 -27.48
CA VAL A 34 16.73 -32.45 -26.29
C VAL A 34 15.22 -32.39 -26.45
N SER A 35 14.50 -33.33 -25.84
CA SER A 35 13.05 -33.21 -25.68
C SER A 35 12.79 -31.88 -24.99
N GLU A 36 12.16 -30.94 -25.70
CA GLU A 36 11.75 -29.65 -25.15
C GLU A 36 10.92 -29.93 -23.90
N CYS A 37 11.50 -29.69 -22.72
CA CYS A 37 10.71 -29.63 -21.50
C CYS A 37 9.60 -28.58 -21.75
N PRO A 38 8.33 -28.87 -21.42
CA PRO A 38 7.27 -27.88 -21.52
C PRO A 38 7.72 -26.62 -20.78
N GLN A 39 7.82 -25.51 -21.51
CA GLN A 39 8.21 -24.22 -20.94
C GLN A 39 7.09 -23.79 -19.99
N ILE A 40 7.17 -24.19 -18.72
CA ILE A 40 6.32 -23.63 -17.67
C ILE A 40 6.80 -22.18 -17.51
N SER A 41 6.06 -21.23 -18.09
CA SER A 41 6.34 -19.81 -17.89
C SER A 41 6.36 -19.51 -16.39
N PRO A 42 7.34 -18.73 -15.90
CA PRO A 42 7.32 -18.27 -14.51
C PRO A 42 5.97 -17.64 -14.21
N ARG A 43 5.31 -18.05 -13.12
CA ARG A 43 4.04 -17.43 -12.72
C ARG A 43 4.22 -15.92 -12.58
N THR A 44 3.26 -15.17 -13.08
CA THR A 44 3.29 -13.72 -12.93
C THR A 44 3.04 -13.34 -11.47
N PHE A 45 3.53 -12.17 -11.04
CA PHE A 45 3.27 -11.68 -9.68
C PHE A 45 1.77 -11.56 -9.38
N ASP A 46 0.98 -11.16 -10.38
CA ASP A 46 -0.47 -11.03 -10.25
C ASP A 46 -1.14 -12.40 -10.05
N GLU A 47 -0.73 -13.44 -10.79
CA GLU A 47 -1.20 -14.81 -10.56
C GLU A 47 -0.90 -15.31 -9.15
N CYS A 48 0.28 -14.98 -8.61
CA CYS A 48 0.60 -15.31 -7.21
C CYS A 48 -0.30 -14.56 -6.22
N CYS A 49 -0.67 -13.31 -6.50
CA CYS A 49 -1.58 -12.54 -5.64
C CYS A 49 -2.99 -13.12 -5.65
N GLU A 50 -3.51 -13.49 -6.82
CA GLU A 50 -4.83 -14.12 -6.95
C GLU A 50 -4.87 -15.48 -6.23
N GLU A 51 -3.83 -16.31 -6.39
CA GLU A 51 -3.74 -17.58 -5.66
C GLU A 51 -3.77 -17.36 -4.13
N LEU A 52 -3.06 -16.35 -3.61
CA LEU A 52 -3.07 -16.04 -2.19
C LEU A 52 -4.45 -15.60 -1.70
N LEU A 53 -5.17 -14.78 -2.48
CA LEU A 53 -6.54 -14.36 -2.17
C LEU A 53 -7.49 -15.56 -2.13
N GLU A 54 -7.46 -16.42 -3.14
CA GLU A 54 -8.28 -17.63 -3.18
C GLU A 54 -8.00 -18.53 -1.99
N ARG A 55 -6.72 -18.79 -1.68
CA ARG A 55 -6.31 -19.64 -0.55
C ARG A 55 -6.72 -19.07 0.80
N MET A 56 -6.79 -17.75 0.93
CA MET A 56 -7.27 -17.08 2.14
C MET A 56 -8.78 -17.24 2.36
N ASP A 57 -9.55 -17.42 1.29
CA ASP A 57 -11.00 -17.62 1.33
C ASP A 57 -11.42 -19.09 1.48
N ILE A 58 -10.48 -20.03 1.35
CA ILE A 58 -10.72 -21.46 1.60
C ILE A 58 -11.00 -21.67 3.11
N PRO A 59 -12.09 -22.37 3.50
CA PRO A 59 -12.43 -22.61 4.91
C PRO A 59 -11.41 -23.43 5.70
N ASP A 60 -10.55 -24.19 5.00
CA ASP A 60 -9.49 -24.98 5.61
C ASP A 60 -8.45 -24.09 6.31
N LEU A 61 -8.29 -24.30 7.61
CA LEU A 61 -7.39 -23.51 8.45
C LEU A 61 -5.91 -23.68 8.07
N ALA A 62 -5.49 -24.87 7.64
CA ALA A 62 -4.09 -25.11 7.29
C ALA A 62 -3.73 -24.39 6.00
N VAL A 63 -4.61 -24.43 4.99
CA VAL A 63 -4.43 -23.70 3.73
C VAL A 63 -4.39 -22.20 3.97
N ARG A 64 -5.32 -21.68 4.77
CA ARG A 64 -5.38 -20.25 5.11
C ARG A 64 -4.15 -19.80 5.90
N ASN A 65 -3.74 -20.53 6.93
CA ASN A 65 -2.56 -20.18 7.74
C ASN A 65 -1.27 -20.23 6.90
N SER A 66 -1.18 -21.17 5.97
CA SER A 66 -0.09 -21.22 4.99
C SER A 66 -0.11 -19.97 4.10
N ALA A 67 -1.27 -19.53 3.60
CA ALA A 67 -1.36 -18.31 2.81
C ALA A 67 -0.95 -17.06 3.62
N LEU A 68 -1.45 -16.90 4.86
CA LEU A 68 -1.06 -15.79 5.75
C LEU A 68 0.44 -15.75 6.02
N SER A 69 1.09 -16.91 6.18
CA SER A 69 2.54 -17.00 6.35
C SER A 69 3.30 -16.50 5.11
N HIS A 70 2.82 -16.80 3.91
CA HIS A 70 3.39 -16.28 2.66
C HIS A 70 3.20 -14.76 2.52
N VAL A 71 2.04 -14.24 2.95
CA VAL A 71 1.79 -12.79 2.98
C VAL A 71 2.75 -12.12 3.96
N GLN A 72 2.89 -12.66 5.17
CA GLN A 72 3.79 -12.13 6.20
C GLN A 72 5.24 -12.02 5.70
N ALA A 73 5.76 -13.04 5.02
CA ALA A 73 7.13 -13.04 4.51
C ALA A 73 7.40 -11.97 3.43
N ARG A 74 6.34 -11.42 2.81
CA ARG A 74 6.43 -10.50 1.66
C ARG A 74 5.62 -9.22 1.85
N VAL A 75 5.18 -8.94 3.07
CA VAL A 75 4.15 -7.92 3.36
C VAL A 75 4.55 -6.54 2.84
N LEU A 76 5.82 -6.15 2.99
CA LEU A 76 6.33 -4.87 2.50
C LEU A 76 6.19 -4.76 0.98
N HIS A 77 6.67 -5.77 0.25
CA HIS A 77 6.56 -5.78 -1.21
C HIS A 77 5.09 -5.78 -1.65
N LEU A 78 4.24 -6.61 -1.04
CA LEU A 78 2.82 -6.65 -1.35
C LEU A 78 2.17 -5.28 -1.13
N ALA A 79 2.46 -4.59 -0.02
CA ALA A 79 1.92 -3.27 0.31
C ALA A 79 2.28 -2.17 -0.72
N THR A 80 3.36 -2.34 -1.47
CA THR A 80 3.80 -1.39 -2.51
C THR A 80 3.21 -1.62 -3.89
N THR A 81 2.41 -2.68 -4.06
CA THR A 81 1.85 -3.08 -5.37
C THR A 81 0.33 -2.99 -5.37
N TRP A 82 -0.26 -2.67 -6.52
CA TRP A 82 -1.72 -2.51 -6.63
C TRP A 82 -2.44 -3.78 -6.18
N ARG A 83 -2.10 -4.92 -6.79
CA ARG A 83 -2.68 -6.23 -6.44
C ARG A 83 -2.30 -6.68 -5.03
N GLY A 84 -1.03 -6.56 -4.65
CA GLY A 84 -0.56 -7.01 -3.34
C GLY A 84 -1.21 -6.25 -2.18
N SER A 85 -1.57 -4.97 -2.35
CA SER A 85 -2.26 -4.21 -1.30
C SER A 85 -3.62 -4.82 -0.93
N HIS A 86 -4.34 -5.37 -1.91
CA HIS A 86 -5.59 -6.11 -1.67
C HIS A 86 -5.35 -7.43 -0.94
N VAL A 87 -4.25 -8.13 -1.23
CA VAL A 87 -3.81 -9.32 -0.49
C VAL A 87 -3.55 -8.97 0.97
N VAL A 88 -2.81 -7.89 1.23
CA VAL A 88 -2.53 -7.42 2.60
C VAL A 88 -3.81 -7.05 3.33
N LYS A 89 -4.71 -6.30 2.69
CA LYS A 89 -6.01 -5.95 3.28
C LYS A 89 -6.80 -7.20 3.67
N ARG A 90 -6.92 -8.16 2.74
CA ARG A 90 -7.66 -9.39 3.00
C ARG A 90 -7.04 -10.20 4.14
N ALA A 91 -5.72 -10.29 4.17
CA ALA A 91 -4.99 -10.94 5.25
C ALA A 91 -5.30 -10.27 6.61
N LEU A 92 -5.29 -8.93 6.69
CA LEU A 92 -5.63 -8.20 7.90
C LEU A 92 -7.09 -8.40 8.34
N GLU A 93 -8.03 -8.59 7.42
CA GLU A 93 -9.45 -8.81 7.75
C GLU A 93 -9.73 -10.21 8.35
N ILE A 94 -9.03 -11.25 7.88
CA ILE A 94 -9.32 -12.64 8.27
C ILE A 94 -8.38 -13.20 9.34
N ALA A 95 -7.19 -12.63 9.47
CA ALA A 95 -6.17 -13.11 10.39
C ALA A 95 -6.58 -12.90 11.84
N ARG A 96 -6.15 -13.81 12.73
CA ARG A 96 -6.27 -13.65 14.18
C ARG A 96 -5.32 -12.57 14.68
N ARG A 97 -5.48 -12.18 15.94
CA ARG A 97 -4.74 -11.05 16.52
C ARG A 97 -3.23 -11.22 16.42
N GLU A 98 -2.74 -12.39 16.77
CA GLU A 98 -1.31 -12.73 16.77
C GLU A 98 -0.74 -12.73 15.35
N GLU A 99 -1.54 -13.19 14.38
CA GLU A 99 -1.20 -13.23 12.96
C GLU A 99 -1.20 -11.81 12.36
N GLN A 100 -2.17 -10.97 12.71
CA GLN A 100 -2.19 -9.56 12.31
C GLN A 100 -0.97 -8.81 12.84
N GLU A 101 -0.59 -9.03 14.10
CA GLU A 101 0.63 -8.47 14.69
C GLU A 101 1.89 -8.99 14.00
N ALA A 102 1.93 -10.26 13.60
CA ALA A 102 3.02 -10.83 12.82
C ALA A 102 3.12 -10.22 11.42
N LEU A 103 1.98 -9.99 10.76
CA LEU A 103 1.88 -9.36 9.45
C LEU A 103 2.42 -7.92 9.48
N VAL A 104 1.90 -7.06 10.37
CA VAL A 104 2.28 -5.64 10.37
C VAL A 104 3.70 -5.38 10.84
N ARG A 105 4.31 -6.31 11.59
CA ARG A 105 5.72 -6.21 11.99
C ARG A 105 6.67 -6.10 10.80
N GLY A 106 6.33 -6.69 9.65
CA GLY A 106 7.16 -6.58 8.45
C GLY A 106 7.14 -5.19 7.79
N LEU A 107 6.32 -4.26 8.27
CA LEU A 107 6.28 -2.85 7.82
C LEU A 107 7.16 -1.94 8.68
N HIS A 108 7.66 -2.42 9.82
CA HIS A 108 8.49 -1.65 10.74
C HIS A 108 9.79 -1.21 10.05
N GLY A 109 10.18 0.05 10.24
CA GLY A 109 11.34 0.69 9.60
C GLY A 109 11.07 1.23 8.19
N HIS A 110 9.88 0.98 7.63
CA HIS A 110 9.47 1.44 6.30
C HIS A 110 8.25 2.36 6.35
N VAL A 111 7.82 2.78 7.54
CA VAL A 111 6.54 3.49 7.69
C VAL A 111 6.55 4.82 6.97
N LEU A 112 7.64 5.59 7.07
CA LEU A 112 7.72 6.90 6.42
C LEU A 112 7.68 6.77 4.89
N GLU A 113 8.41 5.81 4.32
CA GLU A 113 8.37 5.51 2.88
C GLU A 113 6.96 5.13 2.43
N LEU A 114 6.29 4.25 3.18
CA LEU A 114 4.94 3.80 2.89
C LEU A 114 3.91 4.95 3.01
N ALA A 115 4.04 5.82 4.02
CA ALA A 115 3.15 6.97 4.21
C ALA A 115 3.21 7.97 3.04
N LEU A 116 4.34 8.03 2.33
CA LEU A 116 4.54 8.86 1.15
C LEU A 116 4.20 8.15 -0.16
N SER A 117 3.66 6.92 -0.09
CA SER A 117 3.20 6.14 -1.24
C SER A 117 1.67 6.05 -1.29
N SER A 118 1.10 6.11 -2.50
CA SER A 118 -0.35 5.99 -2.70
C SER A 118 -0.93 4.67 -2.15
N LEU A 119 -0.20 3.57 -2.32
CA LEU A 119 -0.63 2.24 -1.88
C LEU A 119 -0.19 1.95 -0.45
N GLY A 120 1.05 2.31 -0.11
CA GLY A 120 1.59 2.11 1.23
C GLY A 120 0.77 2.85 2.30
N SER A 121 0.38 4.10 2.02
CA SER A 121 -0.42 4.91 2.94
C SER A 121 -1.80 4.32 3.18
N GLN A 122 -2.42 3.69 2.18
CA GLN A 122 -3.70 2.99 2.34
C GLN A 122 -3.54 1.76 3.24
N VAL A 123 -2.46 1.00 3.07
CA VAL A 123 -2.15 -0.14 3.94
C VAL A 123 -1.94 0.33 5.38
N LEU A 124 -1.18 1.40 5.61
CA LEU A 124 -0.99 1.97 6.96
C LEU A 124 -2.32 2.44 7.57
N GLN A 125 -3.19 3.08 6.78
CA GLN A 125 -4.52 3.48 7.24
C GLN A 125 -5.38 2.28 7.65
N TRP A 126 -5.38 1.19 6.87
CA TRP A 126 -6.08 -0.05 7.26
C TRP A 126 -5.48 -0.65 8.52
N CYS A 127 -4.15 -0.62 8.68
CA CYS A 127 -3.52 -1.08 9.91
C CYS A 127 -4.03 -0.30 11.12
N LEU A 128 -4.05 1.03 11.04
CA LEU A 128 -4.53 1.92 12.11
C LEU A 128 -6.02 1.74 12.42
N GLN A 129 -6.84 1.32 11.45
CA GLN A 129 -8.27 1.10 11.61
C GLN A 129 -8.64 -0.30 12.12
N LEU A 130 -7.87 -1.32 11.74
CA LEU A 130 -8.21 -2.73 11.99
C LEU A 130 -7.49 -3.32 13.20
N LEU A 131 -6.38 -2.72 13.64
CA LEU A 131 -5.54 -3.26 14.70
C LEU A 131 -5.58 -2.40 15.96
N PRO A 132 -5.43 -3.01 17.15
CA PRO A 132 -5.26 -2.28 18.40
C PRO A 132 -4.04 -1.36 18.35
N ALA A 133 -4.15 -0.18 18.98
CA ALA A 133 -3.09 0.81 19.04
C ALA A 133 -1.72 0.25 19.43
N ARG A 134 -1.68 -0.72 20.37
CA ARG A 134 -0.43 -1.38 20.79
C ARG A 134 0.30 -2.07 19.63
N SER A 135 -0.44 -2.72 18.74
CA SER A 135 0.09 -3.48 17.60
C SER A 135 0.65 -2.57 16.50
N VAL A 136 0.14 -1.34 16.41
CA VAL A 136 0.49 -0.35 15.37
C VAL A 136 1.20 0.88 15.91
N HIS A 137 1.60 0.88 17.19
CA HIS A 137 2.29 2.00 17.81
C HIS A 137 3.59 2.39 17.07
N PHE A 138 4.27 1.44 16.43
CA PHE A 138 5.44 1.72 15.61
C PHE A 138 5.14 2.69 14.44
N ILE A 139 3.92 2.65 13.88
CA ILE A 139 3.50 3.59 12.82
C ILE A 139 3.56 5.03 13.34
N PHE A 140 3.04 5.26 14.54
CA PHE A 140 3.13 6.57 15.20
C PHE A 140 4.59 6.95 15.50
N ALA A 141 5.35 6.04 16.11
CA ALA A 141 6.73 6.29 16.53
C ALA A 141 7.64 6.70 15.37
N GLU A 142 7.48 6.11 14.18
CA GLU A 142 8.26 6.44 13.00
C GLU A 142 7.79 7.72 12.29
N ILE A 143 6.50 8.07 12.38
CA ILE A 143 5.92 9.24 11.69
C ILE A 143 6.06 10.53 12.49
N VAL A 144 5.96 10.49 13.82
CA VAL A 144 5.72 11.69 14.65
C VAL A 144 6.74 12.80 14.38
N ALA A 145 8.02 12.49 14.28
CA ALA A 145 9.08 13.46 14.02
C ALA A 145 8.96 14.17 12.65
N SER A 146 8.34 13.51 11.67
CA SER A 146 8.10 14.04 10.31
C SER A 146 6.65 14.46 10.09
N ALA A 147 5.81 14.45 11.14
CA ALA A 147 4.38 14.67 11.03
C ALA A 147 3.99 15.96 10.28
N PRO A 148 4.67 17.12 10.44
CA PRO A 148 4.33 18.33 9.68
C PRO A 148 4.48 18.16 8.17
N SER A 149 5.51 17.45 7.72
CA SER A 149 5.72 17.16 6.30
C SER A 149 4.72 16.13 5.79
N VAL A 150 4.47 15.08 6.57
CA VAL A 150 3.53 14.00 6.20
C VAL A 150 2.08 14.54 6.14
N ALA A 151 1.70 15.45 7.04
CA ALA A 151 0.38 16.09 7.09
C ALA A 151 0.05 16.93 5.85
N GLN A 152 1.06 17.46 5.16
CA GLN A 152 0.89 18.24 3.93
C GLN A 152 1.02 17.38 2.66
N HIS A 153 1.34 16.10 2.81
CA HIS A 153 1.56 15.19 1.68
C HIS A 153 0.25 14.62 1.12
N ASP A 154 0.18 14.44 -0.20
CA ASP A 154 -1.00 13.97 -0.95
C ASP A 154 -1.56 12.64 -0.44
N PHE A 155 -0.70 11.78 0.10
CA PHE A 155 -1.09 10.48 0.69
C PHE A 155 -0.91 10.44 2.20
N GLY A 156 0.06 11.20 2.72
CA GLY A 156 0.50 11.10 4.11
C GLY A 156 -0.53 11.67 5.09
N HIS A 157 -1.27 12.69 4.68
CA HIS A 157 -2.27 13.34 5.52
C HIS A 157 -3.34 12.36 6.02
N GLY A 158 -3.72 11.37 5.20
CA GLY A 158 -4.66 10.33 5.59
C GLY A 158 -4.14 9.47 6.74
N VAL A 159 -2.84 9.15 6.75
CA VAL A 159 -2.21 8.41 7.85
C VAL A 159 -2.23 9.24 9.14
N ILE A 160 -1.93 10.54 9.05
CA ILE A 160 -2.00 11.47 10.20
C ILE A 160 -3.41 11.52 10.78
N CYS A 161 -4.44 11.67 9.93
CA CYS A 161 -5.84 11.65 10.39
C CYS A 161 -6.20 10.34 11.09
N ARG A 162 -5.75 9.18 10.57
CA ARG A 162 -6.02 7.90 11.24
C ARG A 162 -5.30 7.75 12.56
N ILE A 163 -4.11 8.33 12.73
CA ILE A 163 -3.44 8.40 14.03
C ILE A 163 -4.28 9.23 15.00
N ILE A 164 -4.73 10.42 14.59
CA ILE A 164 -5.56 11.30 15.44
C ILE A 164 -6.85 10.61 15.90
N GLU A 165 -7.48 9.84 15.02
CA GLU A 165 -8.77 9.20 15.28
C GLU A 165 -8.68 7.89 16.09
N ASN A 166 -7.60 7.10 15.94
CA ASN A 166 -7.55 5.72 16.43
C ASN A 166 -6.48 5.46 17.49
N MET A 167 -5.51 6.37 17.67
CA MET A 167 -4.47 6.21 18.69
C MET A 167 -4.90 6.78 20.05
N PRO A 168 -4.30 6.31 21.16
CA PRO A 168 -4.63 6.81 22.49
C PRO A 168 -4.28 8.29 22.64
N ILE A 169 -4.88 8.92 23.66
CA ILE A 169 -4.76 10.37 23.89
C ILE A 169 -3.31 10.84 24.07
N ALA A 170 -2.42 10.00 24.60
CA ALA A 170 -1.02 10.36 24.83
C ALA A 170 -0.28 10.60 23.50
N GLU A 171 -0.47 9.69 22.54
CA GLU A 171 0.11 9.79 21.20
C GLU A 171 -0.50 10.93 20.40
N THR A 172 -1.82 11.14 20.51
CA THR A 172 -2.49 12.25 19.81
C THR A 172 -2.13 13.62 20.38
N VAL A 173 -1.83 13.73 21.68
CA VAL A 173 -1.22 14.93 22.29
C VAL A 173 0.17 15.18 21.71
N ALA A 174 1.06 14.19 21.73
CA ALA A 174 2.40 14.34 21.18
C ALA A 174 2.40 14.69 19.68
N LEU A 175 1.48 14.09 18.92
CA LEU A 175 1.27 14.42 17.51
C LEU A 175 0.79 15.86 17.34
N ALA A 176 -0.21 16.28 18.11
CA ALA A 176 -0.75 17.64 18.05
C ALA A 176 0.29 18.70 18.43
N ASP A 177 1.10 18.45 19.47
CA ASP A 177 2.19 19.33 19.85
C ASP A 177 3.21 19.48 18.72
N THR A 178 3.51 18.39 18.01
CA THR A 178 4.42 18.41 16.86
C THR A 178 3.80 19.19 15.67
N LEU A 179 2.52 18.96 15.39
CA LEU A 179 1.80 19.61 14.28
C LEU A 179 1.50 21.09 14.53
N LEU A 180 1.32 21.52 15.77
CA LEU A 180 1.00 22.92 16.08
C LEU A 180 2.25 23.71 16.52
N GLY A 181 3.27 23.03 17.03
CA GLY A 181 4.50 23.63 17.55
C GLY A 181 5.63 23.83 16.53
N PHE A 182 5.56 23.26 15.32
CA PHE A 182 6.60 23.47 14.31
C PHE A 182 6.55 24.91 13.74
N PRO A 183 7.64 25.45 13.17
CA PRO A 183 7.63 26.76 12.52
C PRO A 183 6.58 26.85 11.42
N GLY A 184 5.55 27.66 11.62
CA GLY A 184 4.38 27.78 10.73
C GLY A 184 3.11 27.17 11.32
N GLY A 185 3.23 26.07 12.07
CA GLY A 185 2.18 25.45 12.87
C GLY A 185 0.81 25.43 12.19
N PHE A 186 -0.21 25.88 12.92
CA PHE A 186 -1.57 26.06 12.40
C PHE A 186 -1.62 26.94 11.13
N SER A 187 -0.89 28.07 11.09
CA SER A 187 -0.97 29.01 9.96
C SER A 187 -0.56 28.38 8.64
N GLN A 188 0.48 27.54 8.65
CA GLN A 188 0.92 26.82 7.47
C GLN A 188 -0.05 25.70 7.10
N LEU A 189 -0.44 24.85 8.06
CA LEU A 189 -1.36 23.74 7.82
C LEU A 189 -2.72 24.23 7.30
N SER A 190 -3.22 25.35 7.80
CA SER A 190 -4.50 25.95 7.38
C SER A 190 -4.49 26.47 5.94
N LYS A 191 -3.32 26.72 5.35
CA LYS A 191 -3.17 27.20 3.96
C LYS A 191 -2.92 26.07 2.97
N ASP A 192 -2.52 24.90 3.46
CA ASP A 192 -2.29 23.71 2.67
C ASP A 192 -3.60 22.91 2.48
N VAL A 193 -3.79 22.34 1.28
CA VAL A 193 -5.02 21.60 0.95
C VAL A 193 -5.17 20.32 1.78
N ASN A 194 -4.08 19.61 2.05
CA ASN A 194 -4.05 18.39 2.85
C ASN A 194 -4.01 18.75 4.36
N GLY A 195 -3.25 19.78 4.71
CA GLY A 195 -3.14 20.32 6.07
C GLY A 195 -4.49 20.78 6.62
N GLN A 196 -5.37 21.37 5.82
CA GLN A 196 -6.73 21.73 6.23
C GLN A 196 -7.56 20.52 6.69
N VAL A 197 -7.39 19.37 6.05
CA VAL A 197 -8.06 18.12 6.44
C VAL A 197 -7.53 17.63 7.80
N VAL A 198 -6.22 17.73 8.02
CA VAL A 198 -5.58 17.39 9.30
C VAL A 198 -6.01 18.34 10.41
N VAL A 199 -6.07 19.64 10.15
CA VAL A 199 -6.58 20.65 11.09
C VAL A 199 -8.03 20.36 11.47
N LYS A 200 -8.86 19.98 10.50
CA LYS A 200 -10.22 19.53 10.76
C LYS A 200 -10.26 18.27 11.62
N SER A 201 -9.43 17.27 11.33
CA SER A 201 -9.33 16.05 12.14
C SER A 201 -8.91 16.36 13.59
N LEU A 202 -7.95 17.26 13.81
CA LEU A 202 -7.58 17.74 15.15
C LEU A 202 -8.74 18.45 15.86
N LEU A 203 -9.55 19.23 15.14
CA LEU A 203 -10.73 19.88 15.70
C LEU A 203 -11.84 18.89 16.09
N ASP A 204 -12.04 17.85 15.29
CA ASP A 204 -13.12 16.88 15.47
C ASP A 204 -12.76 15.80 16.52
N TYR A 205 -11.52 15.32 16.52
CA TYR A 205 -11.08 14.15 17.31
C TYR A 205 -9.83 14.40 18.18
N GLY A 206 -9.11 15.51 17.95
CA GLY A 206 -7.87 15.77 18.66
C GLY A 206 -8.05 16.13 20.13
N PRO A 207 -6.94 16.21 20.90
CA PRO A 207 -6.97 16.56 22.31
C PRO A 207 -7.60 17.94 22.58
N PRO A 208 -8.29 18.14 23.72
CA PRO A 208 -8.96 19.41 24.02
C PRO A 208 -8.06 20.65 23.92
N ALA A 209 -6.79 20.54 24.36
CA ALA A 209 -5.82 21.63 24.28
C ALA A 209 -5.50 22.03 22.83
N ALA A 210 -5.36 21.05 21.93
CA ALA A 210 -5.12 21.29 20.52
C ALA A 210 -6.34 21.94 19.86
N GLN A 211 -7.54 21.46 20.17
CA GLN A 211 -8.78 22.05 19.65
C GLN A 211 -8.92 23.52 20.06
N GLU A 212 -8.64 23.83 21.34
CA GLU A 212 -8.70 25.21 21.83
C GLU A 212 -7.65 26.12 21.17
N CYS A 213 -6.43 25.61 20.99
CA CYS A 213 -5.36 26.32 20.27
C CYS A 213 -5.78 26.67 18.83
N ILE A 214 -6.41 25.72 18.12
CA ILE A 214 -6.92 25.92 16.76
C ILE A 214 -8.08 26.93 16.75
N ARG A 215 -9.05 26.82 17.66
CA ARG A 215 -10.18 27.76 17.75
C ARG A 215 -9.71 29.19 18.00
N HIS A 216 -8.75 29.38 18.89
CA HIS A 216 -8.15 30.68 19.16
C HIS A 216 -7.38 31.23 17.94
N SER A 217 -6.68 30.37 17.21
CA SER A 217 -5.98 30.78 15.99
C SER A 217 -6.97 31.19 14.89
N LEU A 218 -8.11 30.50 14.75
CA LEU A 218 -9.17 30.87 13.81
C LEU A 218 -9.83 32.22 14.14
N SER A 219 -10.05 32.54 15.43
CA SER A 219 -10.67 33.81 15.84
C SER A 219 -9.74 35.02 15.70
N THR A 220 -8.43 34.80 15.80
CA THR A 220 -7.40 35.85 15.67
C THR A 220 -6.96 36.08 14.23
N CYS A 221 -7.09 35.09 13.35
CA CYS A 221 -6.69 35.17 11.94
C CYS A 221 -7.79 35.70 11.00
N ASN A 222 -8.53 36.76 11.37
CA ASN A 222 -9.57 37.38 10.51
C ASN A 222 -9.03 37.88 9.14
N GLY A 223 -8.81 36.96 8.20
CA GLY A 223 -8.99 37.12 6.76
C GLY A 223 -10.45 36.83 6.39
N PRO A 224 -10.86 37.02 5.12
CA PRO A 224 -12.25 36.89 4.72
C PRO A 224 -12.81 35.52 5.11
N PRO A 225 -14.12 35.43 5.44
CA PRO A 225 -14.72 34.25 6.00
C PRO A 225 -14.44 33.03 5.13
N VAL A 226 -13.79 32.03 5.72
CA VAL A 226 -13.71 30.69 5.13
C VAL A 226 -15.16 30.24 4.96
N LYS A 227 -15.60 30.05 3.71
CA LYS A 227 -16.94 29.53 3.44
C LYS A 227 -17.14 28.27 4.29
N PRO A 228 -18.30 28.10 4.94
CA PRO A 228 -18.59 26.85 5.62
C PRO A 228 -18.37 25.71 4.63
N PHE A 229 -17.36 24.88 4.88
CA PHE A 229 -17.25 23.61 4.19
C PHE A 229 -18.53 22.87 4.55
N ALA A 230 -19.40 22.66 3.57
CA ALA A 230 -20.62 21.90 3.76
C ALA A 230 -20.22 20.60 4.45
N LEU A 231 -20.70 20.41 5.67
CA LEU A 231 -20.71 19.12 6.33
C LEU A 231 -21.42 18.20 5.34
N GLY A 232 -20.64 17.39 4.62
CA GLY A 232 -21.20 16.32 3.82
C GLY A 232 -22.04 15.49 4.78
N GLU A 233 -23.32 15.38 4.48
CA GLU A 233 -24.26 14.59 5.27
C GLU A 233 -23.65 13.23 5.60
N PRO A 234 -23.89 12.68 6.80
CA PRO A 234 -23.40 11.36 7.16
C PRO A 234 -23.90 10.38 6.10
N ARG A 235 -22.98 9.85 5.28
CA ARG A 235 -23.33 8.79 4.34
C ARG A 235 -23.80 7.61 5.18
N SER A 236 -25.10 7.36 5.16
CA SER A 236 -25.70 6.19 5.76
C SER A 236 -25.03 4.97 5.15
N LEU A 237 -24.51 4.11 6.02
CA LEU A 237 -23.88 2.85 5.66
C LEU A 237 -24.98 1.80 5.42
N CYS A 238 -25.93 2.09 4.53
CA CYS A 238 -26.98 1.18 4.08
C CYS A 238 -27.30 1.53 2.63
N ASP A 239 -27.36 0.52 1.77
CA ASP A 239 -27.79 0.56 0.36
C ASP A 239 -26.72 0.89 -0.70
N ALA A 240 -25.90 -0.11 -0.99
CA ALA A 240 -25.33 -0.30 -2.33
C ALA A 240 -25.58 -1.74 -2.80
N LYS A 241 -26.84 -2.07 -3.05
CA LYS A 241 -27.22 -3.14 -3.97
C LYS A 241 -27.53 -2.50 -5.32
N SER A 242 -26.83 -2.98 -6.36
CA SER A 242 -27.27 -3.09 -7.75
C SER A 242 -27.91 -1.86 -8.41
N SER A 243 -27.25 -1.30 -9.43
CA SER A 243 -27.72 -1.51 -10.80
C SER A 243 -26.84 -0.85 -11.86
N HIS A 244 -26.69 -1.62 -12.93
CA HIS A 244 -26.21 -1.27 -14.25
C HIS A 244 -26.95 -0.09 -14.90
N SER A 245 -26.23 0.57 -15.80
CA SER A 245 -26.71 1.25 -17.03
C SER A 245 -27.49 2.55 -16.89
N HIS A 246 -26.96 3.65 -17.45
CA HIS A 246 -27.53 4.33 -18.64
C HIS A 246 -26.77 5.63 -18.97
N ILE A 247 -26.07 5.60 -20.10
CA ILE A 247 -26.06 6.58 -21.20
C ILE A 247 -26.24 8.06 -20.80
N ARG A 248 -25.15 8.84 -20.86
CA ARG A 248 -25.20 10.30 -21.02
C ARG A 248 -25.62 10.64 -22.45
N ARG A 249 -26.76 11.32 -22.61
CA ARG A 249 -27.03 12.18 -23.78
C ARG A 249 -26.65 13.61 -23.41
N VAL A 250 -25.80 14.18 -24.26
CA VAL A 250 -25.44 15.60 -24.33
C VAL A 250 -26.52 16.31 -25.14
N ALA A 251 -26.99 17.48 -24.67
CA ALA A 251 -27.50 18.54 -25.53
C ALA A 251 -27.57 19.88 -24.78
N SER A 252 -26.90 20.88 -25.38
CA SER A 252 -27.21 22.34 -25.44
C SER A 252 -27.57 23.06 -24.15
N TRP A 253 -26.93 24.16 -23.75
CA TRP A 253 -26.45 25.31 -24.54
C TRP A 253 -25.03 25.73 -24.17
#